data_AF-A0A6P1A0R3-F1
#
_entry.id   AF-A0A6P1A0R3-F1
#
_cell.length_a   1.000
_cell.length_b   1.000
_cell.length_c   1.000
_cell.angle_alpha   90.00
_cell.angle_beta   90.00
_cell.angle_gamma   90.00
#
_symmetry.space_group_name_H-M   'P 1'
#
loop_
_entity.id
_entity.type
_entity.pdbx_description
1 polymer ?
#
loop_
_entity_poly.entity_id
_entity_poly.type
_entity_poly.pdbx_seq_one_letter_code
_entity_poly.pdbx_strand_id
1 'polypeptide(L)'
;MTKKRNTSRDGFRNRLENFALNNFKGIWEFIQSNDSLRRQANKTMINNVVYKIPTRPHKLSAMAPYTSWDSLTDRTWSGRHLPPDPEFNKAGNLPPLEDLAVLFRKKEGKTIYSEKSTLLFPYWVQWFTDGFLRTDHYNRLKNTSNHGIDLSPVYGLNRKSTDMLRSHQGGKLKSQIINGEEYPLFYYDDPENGVVKPEFDGLYEPLNDEKRLDPAKKAKLFAMGVERANVQIGYVMLNVLCLREHNRLCDLLAKHYPDWDDERLFQTARNIVMVVIMKIVLEEYVNHITSYYFNFIVDPPAFTNEKWYRQNWFTVEFNLVYRWHSALPETLIYDSKPIPMMDSLWNNEMLINKGLGPLFEETCSQPGTKIGLFNTAEFLIPV
;
A
#
# COMPACT_ATOMS: atom_id res chain seq x y z
N MET A 1 23.34 7.85 -23.62
CA MET A 1 23.87 8.29 -22.30
C MET A 1 22.74 8.92 -21.49
N THR A 2 22.23 8.24 -20.48
CA THR A 2 21.29 8.84 -19.52
C THR A 2 22.03 9.93 -18.74
N LYS A 3 21.62 11.19 -18.90
CA LYS A 3 22.12 12.28 -18.06
C LYS A 3 21.90 11.87 -16.59
N LYS A 4 23.00 11.82 -15.81
CA LYS A 4 22.93 11.58 -14.37
C LYS A 4 21.99 12.61 -13.73
N ARG A 5 21.21 12.18 -12.72
CA ARG A 5 20.33 13.08 -11.93
C ARG A 5 21.14 14.31 -11.48
N ASN A 6 20.57 15.50 -11.61
CA ASN A 6 21.17 16.72 -11.08
C ASN A 6 21.16 16.68 -9.54
N THR A 7 22.33 16.75 -8.91
CA THR A 7 22.52 16.69 -7.46
C THR A 7 22.82 18.04 -6.82
N SER A 8 22.74 19.15 -7.57
CA SER A 8 23.10 20.49 -7.08
C SER A 8 22.23 20.96 -5.91
N ARG A 9 21.00 20.45 -5.80
CA ARG A 9 20.04 20.78 -4.73
C ARG A 9 19.99 19.75 -3.60
N ASP A 10 20.79 18.69 -3.65
CA ASP A 10 20.75 17.64 -2.62
C ASP A 10 21.30 18.14 -1.27
N GLY A 11 22.13 19.18 -1.26
CA GLY A 11 22.84 19.65 -0.08
C GLY A 11 24.05 18.77 0.26
N PHE A 12 25.04 19.33 0.95
CA PHE A 12 26.28 18.60 1.27
C PHE A 12 26.04 17.42 2.21
N ARG A 13 25.27 17.63 3.29
CA ARG A 13 24.97 16.60 4.29
C ARG A 13 24.30 15.36 3.69
N ASN A 14 23.26 15.54 2.87
CA ASN A 14 22.56 14.39 2.26
C ASN A 14 23.45 13.66 1.25
N ARG A 15 24.33 14.37 0.53
CA ARG A 15 25.30 13.72 -0.38
C ARG A 15 26.30 12.87 0.39
N LEU A 16 26.83 13.38 1.51
CA LEU A 16 27.76 12.64 2.35
C LEU A 16 27.07 11.41 2.99
N GLU A 17 25.86 11.59 3.52
CA GLU A 17 25.06 10.50 4.10
C GLU A 17 24.78 9.42 3.05
N ASN A 18 24.29 9.81 1.87
CA ASN A 18 24.03 8.87 0.78
C ASN A 18 25.32 8.18 0.32
N PHE A 19 26.44 8.90 0.24
CA PHE A 19 27.72 8.29 -0.08
C PHE A 19 28.11 7.25 0.98
N ALA A 20 28.07 7.58 2.26
CA ALA A 20 28.42 6.65 3.34
C ALA A 20 27.53 5.40 3.36
N LEU A 21 26.21 5.55 3.20
CA LEU A 21 25.26 4.44 3.25
C LEU A 21 25.36 3.48 2.05
N ASN A 22 25.87 3.97 0.91
CA ASN A 22 26.04 3.19 -0.32
C ASN A 22 27.49 2.75 -0.58
N ASN A 23 28.42 3.06 0.34
CA ASN A 23 29.82 2.68 0.24
C ASN A 23 30.25 1.97 1.53
N PHE A 24 31.48 1.46 1.57
CA PHE A 24 32.07 0.84 2.77
C PHE A 24 31.31 -0.40 3.28
N LYS A 25 30.91 -1.30 2.37
CA LYS A 25 30.17 -2.53 2.70
C LYS A 25 30.70 -3.28 3.93
N GLY A 26 32.03 -3.50 4.01
CA GLY A 26 32.66 -4.20 5.13
C GLY A 26 32.49 -3.50 6.50
N ILE A 27 32.42 -2.18 6.53
CA ILE A 27 32.13 -1.42 7.76
C ILE A 27 30.68 -1.67 8.19
N TRP A 28 29.74 -1.63 7.25
CA TRP A 28 28.33 -1.91 7.55
C TRP A 28 28.10 -3.36 7.97
N GLU A 29 28.81 -4.32 7.38
CA GLU A 29 28.79 -5.72 7.79
C GLU A 29 29.33 -5.89 9.22
N PHE A 30 30.43 -5.21 9.57
CA PHE A 30 30.96 -5.21 10.93
C PHE A 30 30.01 -4.58 11.95
N ILE A 31 29.39 -3.44 11.62
CA ILE A 31 28.40 -2.79 12.50
C ILE A 31 27.20 -3.72 12.72
N GLN A 32 26.75 -4.40 11.66
CA GLN A 32 25.57 -5.28 11.71
C GLN A 32 25.83 -6.63 12.37
N SER A 33 27.09 -7.09 12.43
CA SER A 33 27.45 -8.34 13.12
C SER A 33 27.45 -8.22 14.65
N ASN A 34 27.43 -6.99 15.18
CA ASN A 34 27.31 -6.72 16.61
C ASN A 34 25.94 -6.13 16.95
N ASP A 35 25.17 -6.80 17.81
CA ASP A 35 23.80 -6.39 18.12
C ASP A 35 23.69 -4.98 18.73
N SER A 36 24.61 -4.60 19.61
CA SER A 36 24.59 -3.29 20.25
C SER A 36 24.88 -2.19 19.23
N LEU A 37 25.91 -2.36 18.41
CA LEU A 37 26.25 -1.41 17.34
C LEU A 37 25.14 -1.32 16.30
N ARG A 38 24.57 -2.47 15.90
CA ARG A 38 23.44 -2.54 14.97
C ARG A 38 22.24 -1.76 15.48
N ARG A 39 21.82 -1.95 16.73
CA ARG A 39 20.69 -1.23 17.33
C ARG A 39 20.96 0.27 17.45
N GLN A 40 22.16 0.66 17.85
CA GLN A 40 22.55 2.08 17.93
C GLN A 40 22.56 2.74 16.55
N ALA A 41 23.12 2.06 15.54
CA ALA A 41 23.11 2.52 14.16
C ALA A 41 21.67 2.61 13.62
N ASN A 42 20.84 1.58 13.86
CA ASN A 42 19.43 1.54 13.45
C ASN A 42 18.66 2.76 13.99
N LYS A 43 18.76 3.01 15.30
CA LYS A 43 18.13 4.17 15.94
C LYS A 43 18.61 5.49 15.33
N THR A 44 19.93 5.63 15.18
CA THR A 44 20.53 6.85 14.66
C THR A 44 20.08 7.13 13.22
N MET A 45 20.07 6.13 12.35
CA MET A 45 19.68 6.28 10.96
C MET A 45 18.19 6.55 10.81
N ILE A 46 17.32 5.82 11.52
CA ILE A 46 15.88 6.08 11.50
C ILE A 46 15.60 7.51 11.96
N ASN A 47 16.20 7.96 13.07
CA ASN A 47 16.06 9.33 13.53
C ASN A 47 16.55 10.33 12.47
N ASN A 48 17.72 10.10 11.85
CA ASN A 48 18.26 10.97 10.81
C ASN A 48 17.32 11.14 9.61
N VAL A 49 16.61 10.08 9.21
CA VAL A 49 15.62 10.12 8.11
C VAL A 49 14.34 10.82 8.56
N VAL A 50 13.78 10.45 9.72
CA VAL A 50 12.50 10.98 10.19
C VAL A 50 12.59 12.48 10.53
N TYR A 51 13.70 12.94 11.10
CA TYR A 51 13.91 14.35 11.43
C TYR A 51 14.21 15.25 10.20
N LYS A 52 14.18 14.73 8.97
CA LYS A 52 14.22 15.55 7.73
C LYS A 52 12.93 16.33 7.49
N ILE A 53 11.84 15.95 8.17
CA ILE A 53 10.57 16.68 8.16
C ILE A 53 10.21 17.16 9.57
N PRO A 54 9.45 18.26 9.70
CA PRO A 54 8.93 18.70 11.01
C PRO A 54 8.13 17.60 11.70
N THR A 55 8.27 17.50 13.03
CA THR A 55 7.53 16.54 13.84
C THR A 55 6.05 16.92 13.92
N ARG A 56 5.17 15.91 13.96
CA ARG A 56 3.72 16.11 14.15
C ARG A 56 3.40 16.73 15.53
N PRO A 57 2.27 17.46 15.67
CA PRO A 57 1.23 17.70 14.67
C PRO A 57 1.69 18.58 13.50
N HIS A 58 1.11 18.37 12.32
CA HIS A 58 1.42 19.19 11.14
C HIS A 58 0.84 20.59 11.35
N LYS A 59 1.61 21.63 11.03
CA LYS A 59 1.13 23.02 11.10
C LYS A 59 0.02 23.30 10.08
N LEU A 60 0.01 22.57 8.96
CA LEU A 60 -0.86 22.80 7.82
C LEU A 60 -1.59 21.51 7.42
N SER A 61 -2.79 21.70 6.87
CA SER A 61 -3.57 20.67 6.20
C SER A 61 -4.19 21.22 4.91
N ALA A 62 -4.88 20.38 4.16
CA ALA A 62 -5.61 20.81 2.96
C ALA A 62 -6.87 21.63 3.28
N MET A 63 -7.25 21.76 4.55
CA MET A 63 -8.44 22.53 4.97
C MET A 63 -8.28 24.03 4.72
N ALA A 64 -7.13 24.61 5.07
CA ALA A 64 -6.92 26.06 5.07
C ALA A 64 -5.44 26.41 4.81
N PRO A 65 -5.14 27.61 4.29
CA PRO A 65 -3.76 28.07 4.08
C PRO A 65 -3.06 28.50 5.38
N TYR A 66 -3.73 28.42 6.53
CA TYR A 66 -3.24 28.82 7.84
C TYR A 66 -3.63 27.79 8.91
N THR A 67 -3.02 27.90 10.08
CA THR A 67 -3.30 27.01 11.22
C THR A 67 -4.51 27.51 12.01
N SER A 68 -5.51 26.65 12.18
CA SER A 68 -6.65 26.80 13.09
C SER A 68 -6.85 25.51 13.90
N TRP A 69 -7.66 25.58 14.96
CA TRP A 69 -8.04 24.39 15.73
C TRP A 69 -8.66 23.30 14.84
N ASP A 70 -9.56 23.70 13.95
CA ASP A 70 -10.21 22.78 13.00
C ASP A 70 -9.18 22.12 12.06
N SER A 71 -8.23 22.90 11.52
CA SER A 71 -7.19 22.39 10.62
C SER A 71 -6.24 21.40 11.27
N LEU A 72 -6.10 21.46 12.62
CA LEU A 72 -5.22 20.63 13.44
C LEU A 72 -5.90 19.37 13.99
N THR A 73 -7.22 19.27 13.88
CA THR A 73 -8.00 18.21 14.54
C THR A 73 -8.90 17.43 13.57
N ASP A 74 -9.40 18.06 12.51
CA ASP A 74 -10.21 17.40 11.49
C ASP A 74 -9.32 16.61 10.52
N ARG A 75 -9.19 15.32 10.83
CA ARG A 75 -8.41 14.34 10.06
C ARG A 75 -9.10 13.94 8.75
N THR A 76 -10.33 14.38 8.47
CA THR A 76 -10.90 14.21 7.13
C THR A 76 -10.13 15.01 6.07
N TRP A 77 -9.25 15.93 6.48
CA TRP A 77 -8.32 16.63 5.60
C TRP A 77 -6.92 16.05 5.66
N SER A 78 -6.27 15.93 4.50
CA SER A 78 -4.88 15.47 4.44
C SER A 78 -3.94 16.54 5.01
N GLY A 79 -2.89 16.13 5.73
CA GLY A 79 -1.87 17.06 6.21
C GLY A 79 -1.06 17.68 5.06
N ARG A 80 -0.29 18.72 5.35
CA ARG A 80 0.62 19.35 4.39
C ARG A 80 1.93 19.75 5.03
N HIS A 81 3.01 19.66 4.26
CA HIS A 81 4.33 20.15 4.67
C HIS A 81 4.56 21.60 4.25
N LEU A 82 4.01 22.02 3.11
CA LEU A 82 4.16 23.38 2.57
C LEU A 82 2.80 24.08 2.41
N PRO A 83 2.73 25.43 2.53
CA PRO A 83 1.50 26.19 2.28
C PRO A 83 1.09 26.12 0.80
N PRO A 84 -0.19 26.35 0.46
CA PRO A 84 -0.60 26.49 -0.94
C PRO A 84 0.02 27.75 -1.54
N ASP A 85 0.25 27.71 -2.84
CA ASP A 85 0.58 28.90 -3.63
C ASP A 85 -0.62 29.24 -4.54
N PRO A 86 -1.57 30.05 -4.05
CA PRO A 86 -2.76 30.39 -4.83
C PRO A 86 -2.43 31.28 -6.04
N GLU A 87 -1.34 32.05 -5.99
CA GLU A 87 -0.94 32.91 -7.09
C GLU A 87 -0.32 32.09 -8.22
N PHE A 88 0.51 31.10 -7.90
CA PHE A 88 1.01 30.15 -8.88
C PHE A 88 -0.13 29.41 -9.61
N ASN A 89 -1.17 28.99 -8.88
CA ASN A 89 -2.32 28.31 -9.49
C ASN A 89 -3.18 29.23 -10.38
N LYS A 90 -3.24 30.54 -10.08
CA LYS A 90 -3.99 31.52 -10.88
C LYS A 90 -3.21 32.05 -12.08
N ALA A 91 -1.88 31.94 -12.07
CA ALA A 91 -1.02 32.52 -13.08
C ALA A 91 -1.24 31.96 -14.50
N GLY A 92 -1.96 30.84 -14.65
CA GLY A 92 -2.28 30.24 -15.95
C GLY A 92 -1.05 29.83 -16.77
N ASN A 93 0.10 29.69 -16.11
CA ASN A 93 1.41 29.40 -16.72
C ASN A 93 1.77 27.91 -16.68
N LEU A 94 0.87 27.06 -16.17
CA LEU A 94 1.03 25.62 -16.18
C LEU A 94 0.75 25.07 -17.58
N PRO A 95 1.55 24.09 -18.05
CA PRO A 95 1.25 23.41 -19.30
C PRO A 95 -0.10 22.68 -19.19
N PRO A 96 -0.85 22.57 -20.30
CA PRO A 96 -1.99 21.67 -20.40
C PRO A 96 -1.63 20.24 -19.96
N LEU A 97 -2.59 19.51 -19.38
CA LEU A 97 -2.32 18.17 -18.84
C LEU A 97 -1.95 17.17 -19.95
N GLU A 98 -2.58 17.33 -21.12
CA GLU A 98 -2.31 16.58 -22.33
C GLU A 98 -0.85 16.72 -22.79
N ASP A 99 -0.24 17.89 -22.61
CA ASP A 99 1.16 18.14 -22.97
C ASP A 99 2.12 17.40 -22.01
N LEU A 100 1.66 17.02 -20.82
CA LEU A 100 2.45 16.28 -19.85
C LEU A 100 2.42 14.76 -20.10
N ALA A 101 1.47 14.23 -20.86
CA ALA A 101 1.39 12.79 -21.15
C ALA A 101 2.66 12.25 -21.81
N VAL A 102 3.36 13.06 -22.61
CA VAL A 102 4.66 12.70 -23.23
C VAL A 102 5.73 12.31 -22.20
N LEU A 103 5.65 12.84 -20.97
CA LEU A 103 6.58 12.52 -19.88
C LEU A 103 6.34 11.12 -19.29
N PHE A 104 5.15 10.56 -19.49
CA PHE A 104 4.77 9.25 -18.98
C PHE A 104 4.88 8.16 -20.04
N ARG A 105 4.67 8.51 -21.32
CA ARG A 105 4.78 7.61 -22.48
C ARG A 105 6.18 7.03 -22.64
N LYS A 106 6.25 5.75 -23.02
CA LYS A 106 7.51 5.01 -23.22
C LYS A 106 8.37 5.64 -24.32
N LYS A 107 9.68 5.75 -24.07
CA LYS A 107 10.63 6.10 -25.15
C LYS A 107 10.70 4.98 -26.17
N GLU A 108 10.48 5.30 -27.45
CA GLU A 108 10.50 4.34 -28.56
C GLU A 108 9.51 3.17 -28.38
N GLY A 109 8.47 3.32 -27.54
CA GLY A 109 7.54 2.24 -27.21
C GLY A 109 8.13 1.11 -26.35
N LYS A 110 9.37 1.23 -25.87
CA LYS A 110 10.07 0.16 -25.14
C LYS A 110 9.80 0.25 -23.64
N THR A 111 9.39 -0.88 -23.05
CA THR A 111 9.31 -1.05 -21.60
C THR A 111 10.71 -1.21 -21.01
N ILE A 112 11.01 -0.46 -19.95
CA ILE A 112 12.22 -0.63 -19.15
C ILE A 112 11.84 -1.44 -17.91
N TYR A 113 12.28 -2.70 -17.87
CA TYR A 113 12.06 -3.57 -16.72
C TYR A 113 12.95 -3.19 -15.53
N SER A 114 12.48 -3.53 -14.34
CA SER A 114 13.29 -3.40 -13.12
C SER A 114 14.32 -4.52 -13.08
N GLU A 115 15.57 -4.18 -12.76
CA GLU A 115 16.65 -5.15 -12.51
C GLU A 115 16.58 -5.74 -11.09
N LYS A 116 15.78 -5.14 -10.20
CA LYS A 116 15.73 -5.47 -8.77
C LYS A 116 14.35 -5.99 -8.32
N SER A 117 13.27 -5.40 -8.83
CA SER A 117 11.92 -5.67 -8.34
C SER A 117 11.15 -6.61 -9.27
N THR A 118 10.50 -7.61 -8.68
CA THR A 118 9.54 -8.49 -9.34
C THR A 118 8.16 -7.81 -9.46
N LEU A 119 7.22 -8.44 -10.13
CA LEU A 119 5.84 -7.95 -10.24
C LEU A 119 5.09 -7.96 -8.89
N LEU A 120 5.56 -8.74 -7.91
CA LEU A 120 5.00 -8.71 -6.55
C LEU A 120 5.20 -7.33 -5.90
N PHE A 121 6.30 -6.64 -6.22
CA PHE A 121 6.62 -5.35 -5.61
C PHE A 121 5.55 -4.27 -5.82
N PRO A 122 5.13 -3.92 -7.06
CA PRO A 122 4.06 -2.94 -7.25
C PRO A 122 2.72 -3.36 -6.64
N TYR A 123 2.39 -4.65 -6.63
CA TYR A 123 1.19 -5.16 -5.97
C TYR A 123 1.23 -4.97 -4.46
N TRP A 124 2.37 -5.30 -3.83
CA TRP A 124 2.59 -5.04 -2.41
C TRP A 124 2.50 -3.56 -2.08
N VAL A 125 3.17 -2.71 -2.86
CA VAL A 125 3.14 -1.25 -2.67
C VAL A 125 1.70 -0.77 -2.71
N GLN A 126 0.95 -1.11 -3.75
CA GLN A 126 -0.43 -0.67 -3.90
C GLN A 126 -1.31 -1.15 -2.75
N TRP A 127 -1.26 -2.45 -2.41
CA TRP A 127 -2.03 -3.03 -1.31
C TRP A 127 -1.76 -2.32 0.02
N PHE A 128 -0.48 -2.13 0.34
CA PHE A 128 -0.05 -1.49 1.57
C PHE A 128 -0.49 -0.02 1.62
N THR A 129 -0.21 0.75 0.57
CA THR A 129 -0.47 2.20 0.58
C THR A 129 -1.95 2.54 0.47
N ASP A 130 -2.74 1.76 -0.27
CA ASP A 130 -4.19 2.01 -0.39
C ASP A 130 -4.93 1.78 0.93
N GLY A 131 -4.31 1.10 1.91
CA GLY A 131 -4.80 1.02 3.28
C GLY A 131 -4.84 2.37 4.01
N PHE A 132 -4.07 3.37 3.57
CA PHE A 132 -4.04 4.69 4.21
C PHE A 132 -3.94 5.91 3.29
N LEU A 133 -3.62 5.79 2.00
CA LEU A 133 -3.59 6.88 1.02
C LEU A 133 -4.92 7.01 0.28
N ARG A 134 -5.98 7.33 1.01
CA ARG A 134 -7.36 7.27 0.50
C ARG A 134 -7.94 8.66 0.26
N THR A 135 -7.71 9.23 -0.92
CA THR A 135 -8.35 10.49 -1.33
C THR A 135 -9.87 10.30 -1.44
N ASP A 136 -10.64 11.26 -0.92
CA ASP A 136 -12.09 11.24 -1.02
C ASP A 136 -12.54 11.47 -2.47
N HIS A 137 -13.54 10.71 -2.91
CA HIS A 137 -14.01 10.69 -4.30
C HIS A 137 -14.79 11.95 -4.69
N TYR A 138 -15.44 12.60 -3.72
CA TYR A 138 -16.29 13.76 -3.93
C TYR A 138 -15.54 15.08 -3.68
N ASN A 139 -14.55 15.06 -2.78
CA ASN A 139 -13.71 16.19 -2.47
C ASN A 139 -12.24 15.78 -2.37
N ARG A 140 -11.45 16.07 -3.41
CA ARG A 140 -10.04 15.67 -3.50
C ARG A 140 -9.10 16.36 -2.49
N LEU A 141 -9.58 17.35 -1.74
CA LEU A 141 -8.85 17.94 -0.61
C LEU A 141 -9.03 17.14 0.68
N LYS A 142 -10.09 16.31 0.73
CA LYS A 142 -10.40 15.40 1.83
C LYS A 142 -9.90 13.99 1.57
N ASN A 143 -10.03 13.16 2.60
CA ASN A 143 -9.63 11.77 2.61
C ASN A 143 -10.57 10.93 3.48
N THR A 144 -10.58 9.62 3.23
CA THR A 144 -11.39 8.62 3.95
C THR A 144 -10.54 7.65 4.76
N SER A 145 -9.32 8.05 5.12
CA SER A 145 -8.33 7.16 5.74
C SER A 145 -8.30 7.34 7.26
N ASN A 146 -7.97 6.26 7.96
CA ASN A 146 -7.70 6.28 9.40
C ASN A 146 -6.30 6.85 9.72
N HIS A 147 -5.50 7.10 8.69
CA HIS A 147 -4.09 7.49 8.71
C HIS A 147 -3.16 6.51 9.46
N GLY A 148 -3.64 5.31 9.79
CA GLY A 148 -2.85 4.25 10.42
C GLY A 148 -2.53 3.13 9.44
N ILE A 149 -1.66 2.22 9.88
CA ILE A 149 -1.47 0.92 9.21
C ILE A 149 -2.33 -0.07 9.99
N ASP A 150 -3.64 0.01 9.77
CA ASP A 150 -4.68 -0.73 10.50
C ASP A 150 -5.22 -1.95 9.72
N LEU A 151 -4.64 -2.18 8.53
CA LEU A 151 -5.04 -3.18 7.57
C LEU A 151 -6.52 -3.07 7.18
N SER A 152 -7.02 -1.84 7.00
CA SER A 152 -8.35 -1.59 6.45
C SER A 152 -8.68 -2.34 5.15
N PRO A 153 -7.74 -2.69 4.25
CA PRO A 153 -8.04 -3.58 3.12
C PRO A 153 -8.67 -4.92 3.52
N VAL A 154 -8.24 -5.47 4.66
CA VAL A 154 -8.66 -6.78 5.19
C VAL A 154 -9.83 -6.62 6.15
N TYR A 155 -9.76 -5.64 7.07
CA TYR A 155 -10.68 -5.52 8.20
C TYR A 155 -11.74 -4.44 8.04
N GLY A 156 -11.73 -3.65 6.96
CA GLY A 156 -12.62 -2.50 6.80
C GLY A 156 -12.15 -1.24 7.52
N LEU A 157 -12.72 -0.11 7.12
CA LEU A 157 -12.34 1.23 7.61
C LEU A 157 -12.89 1.56 9.00
N ASN A 158 -13.98 0.92 9.41
CA ASN A 158 -14.65 1.22 10.67
C ASN A 158 -15.28 -0.04 11.28
N ARG A 159 -15.72 0.07 12.54
CA ARG A 159 -16.30 -1.05 13.29
C ARG A 159 -17.45 -1.73 12.54
N LYS A 160 -18.34 -0.95 11.89
CA LYS A 160 -19.47 -1.49 11.11
C LYS A 160 -18.96 -2.39 9.96
N SER A 161 -18.03 -1.89 9.15
CA SER A 161 -17.43 -2.69 8.07
C SER A 161 -16.65 -3.90 8.59
N THR A 162 -15.96 -3.76 9.72
CA THR A 162 -15.26 -4.89 10.37
C THR A 162 -16.23 -5.97 10.80
N ASP A 163 -17.34 -5.61 11.44
CA ASP A 163 -18.32 -6.57 11.93
C ASP A 163 -19.07 -7.28 10.79
N MET A 164 -19.26 -6.63 9.63
CA MET A 164 -19.81 -7.28 8.42
C MET A 164 -18.90 -8.40 7.88
N LEU A 165 -17.58 -8.26 8.02
CA LEU A 165 -16.57 -9.19 7.52
C LEU A 165 -16.25 -10.32 8.51
N ARG A 166 -16.61 -10.18 9.78
CA ARG A 166 -16.37 -11.17 10.84
C ARG A 166 -17.38 -12.31 10.80
N SER A 167 -16.91 -13.53 11.08
CA SER A 167 -17.81 -14.66 11.31
C SER A 167 -18.52 -14.56 12.66
N HIS A 168 -17.95 -13.80 13.60
CA HIS A 168 -18.33 -13.79 15.03
C HIS A 168 -18.27 -15.18 15.67
N GLN A 169 -17.45 -16.06 15.09
CA GLN A 169 -17.16 -17.39 15.59
C GLN A 169 -15.66 -17.63 15.61
N GLY A 170 -15.12 -17.92 16.80
CA GLY A 170 -13.71 -18.26 16.99
C GLY A 170 -12.74 -17.11 16.67
N GLY A 171 -13.22 -15.87 16.67
CA GLY A 171 -12.48 -14.66 16.33
C GLY A 171 -12.21 -14.50 14.84
N LYS A 172 -12.85 -15.28 13.96
CA LYS A 172 -12.46 -15.39 12.54
C LYS A 172 -13.14 -14.35 11.63
N LEU A 173 -12.56 -14.19 10.44
CA LEU A 173 -13.19 -13.56 9.29
C LEU A 173 -14.05 -14.57 8.52
N LYS A 174 -15.12 -14.10 7.88
CA LYS A 174 -15.96 -14.90 6.99
C LYS A 174 -15.15 -15.39 5.80
N SER A 175 -15.24 -16.68 5.50
CA SER A 175 -14.56 -17.31 4.38
C SER A 175 -15.38 -18.46 3.80
N GLN A 176 -15.00 -18.89 2.60
CA GLN A 176 -15.53 -20.04 1.87
C GLN A 176 -14.38 -20.88 1.32
N ILE A 177 -14.66 -22.16 1.07
CA ILE A 177 -13.72 -23.06 0.40
C ILE A 177 -14.09 -23.19 -1.07
N ILE A 178 -13.16 -22.84 -1.96
CA ILE A 178 -13.30 -23.00 -3.41
C ILE A 178 -12.10 -23.81 -3.89
N ASN A 179 -12.35 -24.91 -4.61
CA ASN A 179 -11.28 -25.80 -5.11
C ASN A 179 -10.30 -26.27 -4.01
N GLY A 180 -10.79 -26.47 -2.78
CA GLY A 180 -9.98 -26.91 -1.64
C GLY A 180 -9.18 -25.81 -0.94
N GLU A 181 -9.32 -24.55 -1.36
CA GLU A 181 -8.60 -23.40 -0.82
C GLU A 181 -9.55 -22.37 -0.17
N GLU A 182 -9.09 -21.70 0.89
CA GLU A 182 -9.88 -20.70 1.63
C GLU A 182 -9.83 -19.33 0.95
N TYR A 183 -11.00 -18.74 0.68
CA TYR A 183 -11.17 -17.41 0.09
C TYR A 183 -12.21 -16.60 0.86
N PRO A 184 -12.22 -15.25 0.76
CA PRO A 184 -13.34 -14.46 1.28
C PRO A 184 -14.65 -14.84 0.58
N LEU A 185 -15.78 -14.51 1.20
CA LEU A 185 -17.10 -14.69 0.58
C LEU A 185 -17.25 -13.83 -0.68
N PHE A 186 -18.08 -14.26 -1.63
CA PHE A 186 -18.43 -13.43 -2.78
C PHE A 186 -19.28 -12.24 -2.33
N TYR A 187 -19.09 -11.08 -2.97
CA TYR A 187 -19.73 -9.83 -2.57
C TYR A 187 -21.16 -9.68 -3.11
N TYR A 188 -21.41 -10.11 -4.34
CA TYR A 188 -22.70 -9.95 -5.02
C TYR A 188 -23.59 -11.18 -4.83
N ASP A 189 -24.89 -10.93 -4.68
CA ASP A 189 -25.94 -11.95 -4.67
C ASP A 189 -26.57 -12.13 -6.05
N ASP A 190 -26.86 -11.01 -6.71
CA ASP A 190 -27.28 -10.95 -8.11
C ASP A 190 -26.33 -10.02 -8.88
N PRO A 191 -25.28 -10.58 -9.52
CA PRO A 191 -24.31 -9.83 -10.29
C PRO A 191 -24.90 -9.16 -11.55
N GLU A 192 -26.00 -9.67 -12.10
CA GLU A 192 -26.62 -9.07 -13.29
C GLU A 192 -27.22 -7.71 -12.95
N ASN A 193 -27.95 -7.65 -11.84
CA ASN A 193 -28.58 -6.41 -11.36
C ASN A 193 -27.72 -5.63 -10.37
N GLY A 194 -26.53 -6.13 -10.03
CA GLY A 194 -25.61 -5.49 -9.09
C GLY A 194 -26.10 -5.48 -7.64
N VAL A 195 -26.93 -6.46 -7.26
CA VAL A 195 -27.43 -6.60 -5.88
C VAL A 195 -26.34 -7.21 -5.00
N VAL A 196 -25.92 -6.46 -4.00
CA VAL A 196 -24.95 -6.89 -2.98
C VAL A 196 -25.63 -7.88 -2.02
N LYS A 197 -24.89 -8.86 -1.51
CA LYS A 197 -25.43 -9.77 -0.48
C LYS A 197 -25.89 -8.97 0.74
N PRO A 198 -27.05 -9.31 1.35
CA PRO A 198 -27.59 -8.54 2.48
C PRO A 198 -26.62 -8.34 3.65
N GLU A 199 -25.74 -9.32 3.89
CA GLU A 199 -24.74 -9.25 4.96
C GLU A 199 -23.58 -8.27 4.70
N PHE A 200 -23.42 -7.81 3.45
CA PHE A 200 -22.41 -6.84 3.03
C PHE A 200 -23.02 -5.52 2.54
N ASP A 201 -24.32 -5.32 2.74
CA ASP A 201 -24.99 -4.08 2.35
C ASP A 201 -24.39 -2.87 3.08
N GLY A 202 -23.83 -1.94 2.32
CA GLY A 202 -23.11 -0.78 2.84
C GLY A 202 -21.72 -1.08 3.41
N LEU A 203 -21.08 -2.19 3.02
CA LEU A 203 -19.67 -2.48 3.35
C LEU A 203 -18.73 -1.39 2.79
N TYR A 204 -18.95 -1.02 1.53
CA TYR A 204 -18.31 0.12 0.87
C TYR A 204 -19.21 0.64 -0.27
N GLU A 205 -18.93 1.84 -0.79
CA GLU A 205 -19.56 2.32 -2.02
C GLU A 205 -18.82 1.75 -3.25
N PRO A 206 -19.48 0.95 -4.11
CA PRO A 206 -18.83 0.37 -5.29
C PRO A 206 -18.33 1.45 -6.26
N LEU A 207 -17.16 1.22 -6.84
CA LEU A 207 -16.60 2.13 -7.84
C LEU A 207 -17.45 2.12 -9.13
N ASN A 208 -17.38 3.21 -9.90
CA ASN A 208 -18.09 3.28 -11.19
C ASN A 208 -17.64 2.16 -12.16
N ASP A 209 -16.36 1.79 -12.12
CA ASP A 209 -15.86 0.70 -12.96
C ASP A 209 -16.40 -0.66 -12.48
N GLU A 210 -16.47 -0.89 -11.17
CA GLU A 210 -17.08 -2.09 -10.57
C GLU A 210 -18.54 -2.26 -10.98
N LYS A 211 -19.32 -1.16 -10.94
CA LYS A 211 -20.74 -1.14 -11.35
C LYS A 211 -20.91 -1.57 -12.81
N ARG A 212 -19.98 -1.16 -13.69
CA ARG A 212 -19.99 -1.45 -15.15
C ARG A 212 -19.37 -2.80 -15.53
N LEU A 213 -18.82 -3.55 -14.57
CA LEU A 213 -18.23 -4.86 -14.88
C LEU A 213 -19.27 -5.81 -15.47
N ASP A 214 -18.78 -6.65 -16.38
CA ASP A 214 -19.50 -7.82 -16.86
C ASP A 214 -19.98 -8.69 -15.67
N PRO A 215 -21.22 -9.22 -15.71
CA PRO A 215 -21.78 -10.02 -14.63
C PRO A 215 -20.90 -11.21 -14.24
N ALA A 216 -20.19 -11.84 -15.18
CA ALA A 216 -19.31 -12.98 -14.87
C ALA A 216 -18.12 -12.56 -14.00
N LYS A 217 -17.48 -11.41 -14.29
CA LYS A 217 -16.42 -10.87 -13.42
C LYS A 217 -17.00 -10.43 -12.07
N LYS A 218 -18.14 -9.75 -12.08
CA LYS A 218 -18.81 -9.25 -10.88
C LYS A 218 -19.19 -10.38 -9.92
N ALA A 219 -19.63 -11.52 -10.45
CA ALA A 219 -19.96 -12.73 -9.70
C ALA A 219 -18.78 -13.31 -8.90
N LYS A 220 -17.54 -13.00 -9.29
CA LYS A 220 -16.31 -13.50 -8.66
C LYS A 220 -15.64 -12.48 -7.74
N LEU A 221 -16.20 -11.29 -7.59
CA LEU A 221 -15.68 -10.29 -6.66
C LEU A 221 -15.87 -10.76 -5.22
N PHE A 222 -14.84 -10.57 -4.41
CA PHE A 222 -14.84 -10.95 -3.00
C PHE A 222 -15.28 -9.77 -2.12
N ALA A 223 -15.99 -10.05 -1.04
CA ALA A 223 -16.28 -9.08 0.00
C ALA A 223 -15.00 -8.79 0.79
N MET A 224 -14.49 -7.56 0.66
CA MET A 224 -13.24 -7.11 1.26
C MET A 224 -13.42 -5.75 1.94
N GLY A 225 -12.44 -5.31 2.74
CA GLY A 225 -12.58 -4.14 3.59
C GLY A 225 -12.69 -2.79 2.88
N VAL A 226 -12.31 -2.70 1.61
CA VAL A 226 -12.35 -1.45 0.83
C VAL A 226 -12.72 -1.68 -0.64
N GLU A 227 -13.28 -0.65 -1.27
CA GLU A 227 -13.84 -0.67 -2.63
C GLU A 227 -12.81 -0.93 -3.73
N ARG A 228 -11.52 -0.72 -3.46
CA ARG A 228 -10.43 -0.95 -4.42
C ARG A 228 -9.84 -2.35 -4.35
N ALA A 229 -10.28 -3.16 -3.40
CA ALA A 229 -9.55 -4.39 -3.05
C ALA A 229 -9.59 -5.48 -4.12
N ASN A 230 -10.60 -5.43 -5.00
CA ASN A 230 -10.74 -6.36 -6.11
C ASN A 230 -10.15 -5.85 -7.44
N VAL A 231 -9.60 -4.62 -7.50
CA VAL A 231 -9.16 -4.01 -8.76
C VAL A 231 -7.99 -4.78 -9.37
N GLN A 232 -6.98 -5.12 -8.57
CA GLN A 232 -5.72 -5.70 -9.01
C GLN A 232 -5.54 -7.09 -8.42
N ILE A 233 -5.15 -8.06 -9.24
CA ILE A 233 -5.07 -9.47 -8.79
C ILE A 233 -4.07 -9.66 -7.65
N GLY A 234 -2.95 -8.94 -7.64
CA GLY A 234 -2.00 -8.99 -6.54
C GLY A 234 -2.52 -8.41 -5.23
N TYR A 235 -3.45 -7.45 -5.30
CA TYR A 235 -4.16 -6.93 -4.13
C TYR A 235 -5.03 -8.02 -3.51
N VAL A 236 -5.75 -8.76 -4.35
CA VAL A 236 -6.61 -9.88 -3.96
C VAL A 236 -5.76 -10.98 -3.32
N MET A 237 -4.64 -11.36 -3.93
CA MET A 237 -3.70 -12.34 -3.39
C MET A 237 -3.26 -11.99 -1.96
N LEU A 238 -2.86 -10.74 -1.72
CA LEU A 238 -2.43 -10.27 -0.41
C LEU A 238 -3.57 -10.26 0.63
N ASN A 239 -4.80 -9.92 0.22
CA ASN A 239 -5.96 -10.00 1.12
C ASN A 239 -6.30 -11.44 1.49
N VAL A 240 -6.31 -12.35 0.52
CA VAL A 240 -6.56 -13.77 0.77
C VAL A 240 -5.50 -14.33 1.72
N LEU A 241 -4.21 -13.99 1.50
CA LEU A 241 -3.13 -14.39 2.39
C LEU A 241 -3.33 -13.89 3.82
N CYS A 242 -3.68 -12.60 3.99
CA CYS A 242 -3.92 -12.01 5.32
C CYS A 242 -5.16 -12.59 6.01
N LEU A 243 -6.22 -12.90 5.26
CA LEU A 243 -7.41 -13.57 5.79
C LEU A 243 -7.05 -14.96 6.32
N ARG A 244 -6.32 -15.76 5.54
CA ARG A 244 -5.88 -17.10 5.95
C ARG A 244 -4.99 -17.02 7.18
N GLU A 245 -4.04 -16.09 7.21
CA GLU A 245 -3.16 -15.90 8.37
C GLU A 245 -3.94 -15.47 9.61
N HIS A 246 -4.91 -14.57 9.47
CA HIS A 246 -5.77 -14.16 10.57
C HIS A 246 -6.56 -15.36 11.14
N ASN A 247 -7.24 -16.13 10.29
CA ASN A 247 -8.02 -17.29 10.73
C ASN A 247 -7.14 -18.38 11.36
N ARG A 248 -5.93 -18.61 10.82
CA ARG A 248 -4.93 -19.51 11.39
C ARG A 248 -4.45 -19.04 12.77
N LEU A 249 -4.21 -17.75 12.95
CA LEU A 249 -3.83 -17.17 14.24
C LEU A 249 -4.95 -17.31 15.26
N CYS A 250 -6.20 -17.10 14.87
CA CYS A 250 -7.36 -17.32 15.73
C CYS A 250 -7.43 -18.76 16.25
N ASP A 251 -7.20 -19.77 15.38
CA ASP A 251 -7.15 -21.18 15.80
C ASP A 251 -6.00 -21.46 16.78
N LEU A 252 -4.82 -20.89 16.52
CA LEU A 252 -3.69 -21.02 17.44
C LEU A 252 -3.96 -20.36 18.79
N LEU A 253 -4.55 -19.16 18.79
CA LEU A 253 -4.89 -18.44 20.01
C LEU A 253 -5.96 -19.20 20.81
N ALA A 254 -7.02 -19.68 20.17
CA ALA A 254 -8.07 -20.46 20.83
C ALA A 254 -7.51 -21.75 21.46
N LYS A 255 -6.55 -22.41 20.79
CA LYS A 255 -5.87 -23.58 21.34
C LYS A 255 -5.02 -23.29 22.58
N HIS A 256 -4.32 -22.15 22.62
CA HIS A 256 -3.44 -21.78 23.74
C HIS A 256 -4.18 -21.04 24.86
N TYR A 257 -5.30 -20.39 24.55
CA TYR A 257 -6.11 -19.61 25.46
C TYR A 257 -7.59 -20.02 25.35
N PRO A 258 -7.98 -21.20 25.89
CA PRO A 258 -9.32 -21.75 25.72
C PRO A 258 -10.45 -20.89 26.29
N ASP A 259 -10.14 -20.03 27.27
CA ASP A 259 -11.12 -19.16 27.93
C ASP A 259 -11.34 -17.81 27.21
N TRP A 260 -10.68 -17.57 26.08
CA TRP A 260 -10.85 -16.32 25.32
C TRP A 260 -12.10 -16.36 24.45
N ASP A 261 -12.86 -15.28 24.48
CA ASP A 261 -14.04 -15.09 23.63
C ASP A 261 -13.68 -14.68 22.19
N ASP A 262 -14.69 -14.63 21.33
CA ASP A 262 -14.56 -14.26 19.91
C ASP A 262 -13.88 -12.89 19.73
N GLU A 263 -14.30 -11.89 20.50
CA GLU A 263 -13.79 -10.52 20.37
C GLU A 263 -12.31 -10.46 20.72
N ARG A 264 -11.89 -11.09 21.83
CA ARG A 264 -10.49 -11.09 22.24
C ARG A 264 -9.61 -11.85 21.26
N LEU A 265 -10.08 -12.97 20.72
CA LEU A 265 -9.39 -13.72 19.67
C LEU A 265 -9.20 -12.85 18.43
N PHE A 266 -10.28 -12.23 17.93
CA PHE A 266 -10.25 -11.37 16.75
C PHE A 266 -9.28 -10.20 16.91
N GLN A 267 -9.41 -9.43 17.99
CA GLN A 267 -8.57 -8.25 18.22
C GLN A 267 -7.10 -8.62 18.38
N THR A 268 -6.81 -9.74 19.06
CA THR A 268 -5.43 -10.20 19.23
C THR A 268 -4.82 -10.67 17.92
N ALA A 269 -5.56 -11.47 17.13
CA ALA A 269 -5.11 -11.90 15.81
C ALA A 269 -4.87 -10.71 14.87
N ARG A 270 -5.80 -9.73 14.83
CA ARG A 270 -5.63 -8.48 14.07
C ARG A 270 -4.35 -7.74 14.46
N ASN A 271 -4.09 -7.57 15.75
CA ASN A 271 -2.88 -6.92 16.25
C ASN A 271 -1.60 -7.65 15.82
N ILE A 272 -1.60 -9.00 15.87
CA ILE A 272 -0.46 -9.81 15.42
C ILE A 272 -0.21 -9.59 13.93
N VAL A 273 -1.24 -9.70 13.08
CA VAL A 273 -1.10 -9.48 11.63
C VAL A 273 -0.59 -8.07 11.33
N MET A 274 -1.11 -7.03 12.01
CA MET A 274 -0.62 -5.66 11.88
C MET A 274 0.87 -5.54 12.20
N VAL A 275 1.34 -6.16 13.29
CA VAL A 275 2.76 -6.17 13.66
C VAL A 275 3.62 -6.92 12.65
N VAL A 276 3.15 -8.06 12.14
CA VAL A 276 3.83 -8.82 11.09
C VAL A 276 3.99 -7.98 9.82
N ILE A 277 2.92 -7.33 9.36
CA ILE A 277 2.99 -6.43 8.19
C ILE A 277 3.95 -5.27 8.45
N MET A 278 3.92 -4.65 9.64
CA MET A 278 4.88 -3.60 9.99
C MET A 278 6.33 -4.07 9.96
N LYS A 279 6.59 -5.31 10.37
CA LYS A 279 7.90 -5.93 10.30
C LYS A 279 8.36 -6.13 8.86
N ILE A 280 7.51 -6.67 8.01
CA ILE A 280 7.78 -6.81 6.56
C ILE A 280 8.05 -5.43 5.95
N VAL A 281 7.26 -4.41 6.31
CA VAL A 281 7.43 -3.04 5.80
C VAL A 281 8.83 -2.51 6.10
N LEU A 282 9.31 -2.62 7.35
CA LEU A 282 10.60 -2.04 7.72
C LEU A 282 11.79 -2.93 7.32
N GLU A 283 11.71 -4.24 7.57
CA GLU A 283 12.86 -5.14 7.44
C GLU A 283 13.02 -5.71 6.03
N GLU A 284 11.97 -5.73 5.22
CA GLU A 284 12.03 -6.24 3.84
C GLU A 284 11.79 -5.12 2.84
N TYR A 285 10.62 -4.47 2.90
CA TYR A 285 10.23 -3.50 1.89
C TYR A 285 11.10 -2.23 1.90
N VAL A 286 11.31 -1.60 3.06
CA VAL A 286 12.17 -0.40 3.17
C VAL A 286 13.60 -0.75 2.78
N ASN A 287 14.14 -1.86 3.29
CA ASN A 287 15.47 -2.33 2.91
C ASN A 287 15.57 -2.61 1.39
N HIS A 288 14.52 -3.16 0.77
CA HIS A 288 14.45 -3.38 -0.67
C HIS A 288 14.40 -2.09 -1.49
N ILE A 289 13.65 -1.06 -1.09
CA ILE A 289 13.61 0.19 -1.87
C ILE A 289 14.85 1.06 -1.66
N THR A 290 15.53 0.91 -0.52
CA THR A 290 16.80 1.57 -0.30
C THR A 290 17.92 0.86 -1.06
N SER A 291 18.97 1.60 -1.37
CA SER A 291 20.21 1.07 -1.93
C SER A 291 21.30 0.91 -0.87
N TYR A 292 20.95 1.04 0.40
CA TYR A 292 21.90 1.10 1.51
C TYR A 292 22.43 -0.29 1.86
N TYR A 293 23.68 -0.35 2.32
CA TYR A 293 24.26 -1.58 2.87
C TYR A 293 23.80 -1.90 4.30
N PHE A 294 23.24 -0.91 4.99
CA PHE A 294 22.65 -1.08 6.31
C PHE A 294 21.21 -1.58 6.19
N ASN A 295 20.89 -2.70 6.85
CA ASN A 295 19.53 -3.21 6.93
C ASN A 295 18.83 -2.71 8.20
N PHE A 296 17.76 -1.95 8.01
CA PHE A 296 16.90 -1.49 9.09
C PHE A 296 16.20 -2.67 9.78
N ILE A 297 16.04 -2.56 11.10
CA ILE A 297 15.35 -3.53 11.95
C ILE A 297 14.23 -2.88 12.75
N VAL A 298 13.20 -3.66 13.10
CA VAL A 298 12.14 -3.20 14.01
C VAL A 298 12.64 -3.21 15.45
N ASP A 299 12.70 -2.02 16.06
CA ASP A 299 13.03 -1.86 17.50
C ASP A 299 12.17 -0.76 18.17
N PRO A 300 10.84 -0.95 18.32
CA PRO A 300 9.93 0.09 18.82
C PRO A 300 10.31 0.69 20.19
N PRO A 301 10.76 -0.11 21.18
CA PRO A 301 11.18 0.43 22.48
C PRO A 301 12.29 1.48 22.39
N ALA A 302 13.12 1.45 21.34
CA ALA A 302 14.20 2.41 21.14
C ALA A 302 13.69 3.85 20.89
N PHE A 303 12.41 4.02 20.52
CA PHE A 303 11.87 5.28 19.99
C PHE A 303 10.74 5.90 20.84
N THR A 304 10.35 5.30 21.96
CA THR A 304 9.21 5.76 22.78
C THR A 304 9.35 7.20 23.29
N ASN A 305 10.58 7.68 23.46
CA ASN A 305 10.89 9.03 23.92
C ASN A 305 11.21 10.02 22.77
N GLU A 306 11.14 9.60 21.51
CA GLU A 306 11.44 10.48 20.38
C GLU A 306 10.32 11.51 20.16
N LYS A 307 10.70 12.71 19.70
CA LYS A 307 9.71 13.79 19.45
C LYS A 307 8.76 13.46 18.31
N TRP A 308 9.24 12.69 17.33
CA TRP A 308 8.42 12.26 16.19
C TRP A 308 7.50 11.06 16.51
N TYR A 309 7.67 10.41 17.66
CA TYR A 309 6.82 9.30 18.10
C TYR A 309 5.43 9.82 18.48
N ARG A 310 4.60 10.03 17.48
CA ARG A 310 3.26 10.63 17.53
C ARG A 310 2.35 9.91 16.54
N GLN A 311 1.04 9.90 16.83
CA GLN A 311 0.04 9.35 15.92
C GLN A 311 0.25 9.88 14.49
N ASN A 312 0.09 8.98 13.52
CA ASN A 312 0.34 9.32 12.13
C ASN A 312 -0.78 10.17 11.55
N TRP A 313 -0.42 11.03 10.60
CA TRP A 313 -1.32 11.82 9.76
C TRP A 313 -0.58 12.00 8.43
N PHE A 314 -1.00 11.29 7.39
CA PHE A 314 -0.33 11.40 6.09
C PHE A 314 -0.58 12.77 5.45
N THR A 315 0.34 13.16 4.58
CA THR A 315 0.31 14.43 3.87
C THR A 315 -0.01 14.26 2.39
N VAL A 316 -0.51 15.32 1.75
CA VAL A 316 -0.76 15.32 0.29
C VAL A 316 0.54 15.06 -0.48
N GLU A 317 1.66 15.63 -0.04
CA GLU A 317 2.97 15.42 -0.64
C GLU A 317 3.40 13.95 -0.59
N PHE A 318 3.08 13.25 0.51
CA PHE A 318 3.33 11.81 0.63
C PHE A 318 2.41 10.98 -0.28
N ASN A 319 1.16 11.41 -0.46
CA ASN A 319 0.25 10.79 -1.43
C ASN A 319 0.78 10.91 -2.87
N LEU A 320 1.30 12.08 -3.24
CA LEU A 320 1.81 12.35 -4.58
C LEU A 320 3.11 11.59 -4.89
N VAL A 321 4.04 11.49 -3.92
CA VAL A 321 5.32 10.79 -4.16
C VAL A 321 5.14 9.28 -4.36
N TYR A 322 4.05 8.70 -3.84
CA TYR A 322 3.75 7.26 -3.95
C TYR A 322 3.03 6.84 -5.24
N ARG A 323 2.86 7.74 -6.22
CA ARG A 323 2.21 7.45 -7.52
C ARG A 323 3.14 6.69 -8.47
N TRP A 324 3.54 5.48 -8.08
CA TRP A 324 4.50 4.62 -8.78
C TRP A 324 3.86 3.74 -9.87
N HIS A 325 2.91 4.28 -10.63
CA HIS A 325 2.17 3.53 -11.66
C HIS A 325 3.09 2.93 -12.74
N SER A 326 4.21 3.58 -13.03
CA SER A 326 5.23 3.08 -13.95
C SER A 326 6.04 1.88 -13.43
N ALA A 327 5.64 1.28 -12.29
CA ALA A 327 6.14 0.01 -11.80
C ALA A 327 5.35 -1.20 -12.34
N LEU A 328 4.17 -0.96 -12.93
CA LEU A 328 3.39 -1.97 -13.60
C LEU A 328 3.83 -2.14 -15.07
N PRO A 329 3.94 -3.39 -15.57
CA PRO A 329 4.15 -3.66 -16.98
C PRO A 329 2.85 -3.52 -17.80
N GLU A 330 2.99 -3.47 -19.13
CA GLU A 330 1.85 -3.52 -20.07
C GLU A 330 1.22 -4.91 -20.13
N THR A 331 2.07 -5.93 -19.98
CA THR A 331 1.72 -7.34 -20.07
C THR A 331 2.28 -8.07 -18.86
N LEU A 332 1.57 -9.09 -18.39
CA LEU A 332 2.07 -10.03 -17.38
C LEU A 332 2.03 -11.44 -17.94
N ILE A 333 2.82 -12.33 -17.34
CA ILE A 333 2.77 -13.76 -17.63
C ILE A 333 1.74 -14.40 -16.69
N TYR A 334 0.74 -15.06 -17.28
CA TYR A 334 -0.25 -15.87 -16.59
C TYR A 334 -0.37 -17.22 -17.28
N ASP A 335 -0.22 -18.31 -16.52
CA ASP A 335 -0.16 -19.69 -17.03
C ASP A 335 0.86 -19.85 -18.16
N SER A 336 2.06 -19.30 -17.92
CA SER A 336 3.17 -19.28 -18.88
C SER A 336 2.86 -18.59 -20.23
N LYS A 337 1.78 -17.79 -20.30
CA LYS A 337 1.40 -17.02 -21.49
C LYS A 337 1.39 -15.52 -21.19
N PRO A 338 1.88 -14.68 -22.13
CA PRO A 338 1.73 -13.24 -21.98
C PRO A 338 0.27 -12.85 -22.18
N ILE A 339 -0.26 -12.05 -21.26
CA ILE A 339 -1.57 -11.42 -21.37
C ILE A 339 -1.45 -9.91 -21.11
N PRO A 340 -2.33 -9.07 -21.67
CA PRO A 340 -2.47 -7.68 -21.25
C PRO A 340 -2.73 -7.56 -19.73
N MET A 341 -2.03 -6.63 -19.06
CA MET A 341 -2.25 -6.36 -17.63
C MET A 341 -3.70 -5.97 -17.34
N MET A 342 -4.33 -5.24 -18.27
CA MET A 342 -5.74 -4.85 -18.20
C MET A 342 -6.70 -6.04 -18.03
N ASP A 343 -6.37 -7.20 -18.61
CA ASP A 343 -7.24 -8.38 -18.55
C ASP A 343 -7.28 -9.00 -17.15
N SER A 344 -6.24 -8.74 -16.33
CA SER A 344 -6.19 -9.15 -14.93
C SER A 344 -6.96 -8.25 -13.97
N LEU A 345 -7.36 -7.05 -14.42
CA LEU A 345 -8.12 -6.14 -13.59
C LEU A 345 -9.52 -6.71 -13.33
N TRP A 346 -9.94 -6.64 -12.06
CA TRP A 346 -11.23 -7.13 -11.59
C TRP A 346 -11.48 -8.62 -11.88
N ASN A 347 -10.42 -9.40 -12.10
CA ASN A 347 -10.50 -10.77 -12.58
C ASN A 347 -10.06 -11.78 -11.52
N ASN A 348 -10.82 -11.86 -10.43
CA ASN A 348 -10.55 -12.79 -9.33
C ASN A 348 -10.59 -14.27 -9.76
N GLU A 349 -11.26 -14.58 -10.87
CA GLU A 349 -11.30 -15.93 -11.43
C GLU A 349 -9.91 -16.45 -11.77
N MET A 350 -8.98 -15.59 -12.19
CA MET A 350 -7.57 -15.96 -12.41
C MET A 350 -6.92 -16.53 -11.14
N LEU A 351 -7.17 -15.91 -9.99
CA LEU A 351 -6.67 -16.40 -8.71
C LEU A 351 -7.37 -17.72 -8.32
N ILE A 352 -8.68 -17.81 -8.48
CA ILE A 352 -9.46 -19.01 -8.12
C ILE A 352 -9.02 -20.22 -8.96
N ASN A 353 -8.75 -20.02 -10.25
CA ASN A 353 -8.36 -21.08 -11.18
C ASN A 353 -6.92 -21.54 -10.93
N LYS A 354 -6.00 -20.60 -10.68
CA LYS A 354 -4.57 -20.91 -10.51
C LYS A 354 -4.19 -21.34 -9.09
N GLY A 355 -4.93 -20.86 -8.08
CA GLY A 355 -4.58 -21.02 -6.67
C GLY A 355 -3.58 -19.96 -6.19
N LEU A 356 -3.57 -19.72 -4.87
CA LEU A 356 -2.81 -18.62 -4.27
C LEU A 356 -1.29 -18.80 -4.43
N GLY A 357 -0.78 -19.99 -4.10
CA GLY A 357 0.66 -20.29 -4.13
C GLY A 357 1.26 -20.18 -5.53
N PRO A 358 0.74 -20.92 -6.53
CA PRO A 358 1.27 -20.87 -7.89
C PRO A 358 1.18 -19.47 -8.53
N LEU A 359 0.15 -18.68 -8.21
CA LEU A 359 0.07 -17.30 -8.69
C LEU A 359 1.10 -16.38 -8.03
N PHE A 360 1.40 -16.56 -6.73
CA PHE A 360 2.53 -15.86 -6.08
C PHE A 360 3.86 -16.23 -6.73
N GLU A 361 4.11 -17.50 -7.02
CA GLU A 361 5.33 -17.98 -7.66
C GLU A 361 5.52 -17.34 -9.05
N GLU A 362 4.49 -17.37 -9.90
CA GLU A 362 4.55 -16.77 -11.24
C GLU A 362 4.70 -15.24 -11.18
N THR A 363 4.05 -14.59 -10.21
CA THR A 363 4.19 -13.15 -9.96
C THR A 363 5.60 -12.78 -9.49
N CYS A 364 6.23 -13.62 -8.66
CA CYS A 364 7.61 -13.42 -8.21
C CYS A 364 8.63 -13.72 -9.31
N SER A 365 8.30 -14.59 -10.25
CA SER A 365 9.22 -15.04 -11.30
C SER A 365 9.32 -14.07 -12.48
N GLN A 366 8.54 -12.99 -12.48
CA GLN A 366 8.54 -11.99 -13.55
C GLN A 366 8.88 -10.59 -13.02
N PRO A 367 9.54 -9.74 -13.82
CA PRO A 367 9.96 -8.42 -13.38
C PRO A 367 8.78 -7.43 -13.34
N GLY A 368 8.81 -6.51 -12.39
CA GLY A 368 8.07 -5.25 -12.50
C GLY A 368 8.77 -4.30 -13.47
N THR A 369 8.27 -3.08 -13.61
CA THR A 369 8.91 -2.05 -14.44
C THR A 369 9.66 -1.01 -13.61
N LYS A 370 10.62 -0.34 -14.23
CA LYS A 370 11.42 0.68 -13.57
C LYS A 370 10.57 1.91 -13.28
N ILE A 371 10.52 2.31 -12.00
CA ILE A 371 9.83 3.55 -11.59
C ILE A 371 10.56 4.76 -12.20
N GLY A 372 9.82 5.62 -12.90
CA GLY A 372 10.34 6.85 -13.45
C GLY A 372 9.54 7.38 -14.64
N LEU A 373 9.98 8.54 -15.13
CA LEU A 373 9.45 9.12 -16.35
C LEU A 373 9.73 8.21 -17.56
N PHE A 374 8.87 8.32 -18.56
CA PHE A 374 8.95 7.65 -19.85
C PHE A 374 8.89 6.13 -19.79
N ASN A 375 8.13 5.57 -18.85
CA ASN A 375 8.03 4.13 -18.65
C ASN A 375 6.65 3.65 -18.16
N THR A 376 5.62 4.49 -18.27
CA THR A 376 4.26 4.13 -17.83
C THR A 376 3.59 3.27 -18.88
N ALA A 377 2.85 2.24 -18.46
CA ALA A 377 2.03 1.43 -19.36
C ALA A 377 0.92 2.28 -19.99
N GLU A 378 0.58 2.02 -21.25
CA GLU A 378 -0.30 2.87 -22.05
C GLU A 378 -1.71 2.94 -21.43
N PHE A 379 -2.22 1.81 -20.92
CA PHE A 379 -3.53 1.76 -20.25
C PHE A 379 -3.65 2.62 -18.98
N LEU A 380 -2.53 3.08 -18.41
CA LEU A 380 -2.49 3.95 -17.24
C LEU A 380 -2.34 5.44 -17.60
N ILE A 381 -2.07 5.75 -18.86
CA ILE A 381 -1.99 7.12 -19.35
C ILE A 381 -3.41 7.51 -19.73
N PRO A 382 -4.07 8.43 -19.00
CA PRO A 382 -5.41 8.87 -19.36
C PRO A 382 -5.39 9.44 -20.79
N VAL A 383 -6.32 8.97 -21.61
CA VAL A 383 -6.63 9.52 -22.94
C VAL A 383 -7.53 10.72 -22.78
#